data_AF-A0A242L1N2-F1
#
_entry.id   AF-A0A242L1N2-F1
#
_cell.length_a   1.000
_cell.length_b   1.000
_cell.length_c   1.000
_cell.angle_alpha   90.00
_cell.angle_beta   90.00
_cell.angle_gamma   90.00
#
_symmetry.space_group_name_H-M   'P 1'
#
loop_
_entity.id
_entity.type
_entity.pdbx_description
1 polymer ?
#
loop_
_entity_poly.entity_id
_entity_poly.type
_entity_poly.pdbx_seq_one_letter_code
_entity_poly.pdbx_strand_id
1 'polypeptide(L)'
;MNESWQAIFDEWFPKEIKQHYPIKISKQYTSSQRWEIYERLTKQQRIVMDQHRRYLIHSRFLEENYLAATDWIFSDFKINPFYRTSRRQQKLYCECGRELKVQYIVRSPKTGKELKLGINHFAEHLHVSPTVAASINQGMTKVDLALDEILWLKQQNIAFPERLWQEYCLMLYHNRRLKQPILPDKKRTTRIAEFRHAQLPIYLADYQAMEKYIQQVSYQAKEKPKKILEKKSLFEDFSEDLTKDVEAFLTNYQLFLQKDWSSVSIAETSQPSVAFFEEFIANLREGSKYEAVDVDRLAKEQRFIQPQIYHLVWQHYQRYGFTTGFFDSIPRVMRNGFLKILRKEREEKRRATTKTVTETEWQELAKKIKKQSVASLIQEYEQADYVFTSEQQLALKKFQELESVIQTMDEDIRMLLKDLI
;
A
#
# COMPACT_ATOMS: atom_id res chain seq x y z
N MET A 1 -17.50 5.10 -0.68
CA MET A 1 -16.42 5.78 0.06
C MET A 1 -17.04 6.63 1.18
N ASN A 2 -16.31 7.00 2.25
CA ASN A 2 -16.84 7.93 3.26
C ASN A 2 -16.84 9.37 2.70
N GLU A 3 -17.80 10.21 3.08
CA GLU A 3 -17.96 11.58 2.55
C GLU A 3 -16.68 12.43 2.72
N SER A 4 -16.01 12.31 3.87
CA SER A 4 -14.75 13.03 4.13
C SER A 4 -13.59 12.60 3.22
N TRP A 5 -13.52 11.32 2.83
CA TRP A 5 -12.45 10.83 1.95
C TRP A 5 -12.74 11.14 0.49
N GLN A 6 -14.02 11.12 0.15
CA GLN A 6 -14.49 11.45 -1.18
C GLN A 6 -14.24 12.94 -1.49
N ALA A 7 -14.40 13.83 -0.51
CA ALA A 7 -14.03 15.24 -0.64
C ALA A 7 -12.53 15.45 -0.91
N ILE A 8 -11.64 14.80 -0.17
CA ILE A 8 -10.18 14.87 -0.38
C ILE A 8 -9.81 14.31 -1.77
N PHE A 9 -10.40 13.17 -2.14
CA PHE A 9 -10.17 12.56 -3.44
C PHE A 9 -10.63 13.47 -4.58
N ASP A 10 -11.84 14.03 -4.49
CA ASP A 10 -12.39 14.92 -5.51
C ASP A 10 -11.63 16.26 -5.58
N GLU A 11 -11.01 16.72 -4.49
CA GLU A 11 -10.08 17.86 -4.47
C GLU A 11 -8.78 17.54 -5.23
N TRP A 12 -8.21 16.35 -5.02
CA TRP A 12 -6.92 15.98 -5.62
C TRP A 12 -7.04 15.56 -7.08
N PHE A 13 -8.18 14.96 -7.45
CA PHE A 13 -8.47 14.39 -8.76
C PHE A 13 -9.81 14.91 -9.32
N PRO A 14 -9.90 16.20 -9.65
CA PRO A 14 -11.15 16.77 -10.15
C PRO A 14 -11.55 16.17 -11.50
N LYS A 15 -12.71 15.51 -11.50
CA LYS A 15 -13.56 15.10 -12.64
C LYS A 15 -12.85 14.45 -13.83
N GLU A 16 -12.45 13.20 -13.67
CA GLU A 16 -12.61 12.24 -14.77
C GLU A 16 -14.11 11.93 -14.93
N ILE A 17 -14.60 11.87 -16.17
CA ILE A 17 -15.96 11.40 -16.48
C ILE A 17 -16.09 10.01 -15.84
N LYS A 18 -17.05 9.83 -14.92
CA LYS A 18 -17.42 8.51 -14.42
C LYS A 18 -17.87 7.66 -15.61
N GLN A 19 -16.94 6.97 -16.26
CA GLN A 19 -17.29 5.98 -17.26
C GLN A 19 -17.92 4.81 -16.50
N HIS A 20 -19.19 4.52 -16.81
CA HIS A 20 -19.88 3.42 -16.17
C HIS A 20 -19.21 2.09 -16.56
N TYR A 21 -18.61 1.42 -15.59
CA TYR A 21 -18.07 0.09 -15.80
C TYR A 21 -19.21 -0.93 -15.78
N PRO A 22 -19.26 -1.88 -16.73
CA PRO A 22 -20.36 -2.82 -16.84
C PRO A 22 -20.41 -3.77 -15.64
N ILE A 23 -21.62 -4.15 -15.22
CA ILE A 23 -21.86 -5.00 -14.03
C ILE A 23 -21.93 -6.49 -14.39
N LYS A 24 -22.15 -6.83 -15.66
CA LYS A 24 -22.21 -8.22 -16.15
C LYS A 24 -21.85 -8.28 -17.63
N ILE A 25 -21.13 -9.34 -18.00
CA ILE A 25 -20.78 -9.65 -19.39
C ILE A 25 -21.17 -11.11 -19.65
N SER A 26 -21.82 -11.37 -20.79
CA SER A 26 -22.24 -12.72 -21.20
C SER A 26 -21.82 -13.07 -22.62
N LYS A 27 -20.97 -12.24 -23.26
CA LYS A 27 -20.55 -12.45 -24.63
C LYS A 27 -19.50 -13.55 -24.72
N GLN A 28 -19.72 -14.50 -25.61
CA GLN A 28 -18.75 -15.50 -26.04
C GLN A 28 -18.43 -15.26 -27.51
N TYR A 29 -17.15 -15.30 -27.87
CA TYR A 29 -16.72 -15.14 -29.25
C TYR A 29 -16.33 -16.47 -29.89
N THR A 30 -16.44 -16.54 -31.20
CA THR A 30 -15.79 -17.61 -31.98
C THR A 30 -14.30 -17.31 -32.14
N SER A 31 -13.52 -18.33 -32.49
CA SER A 31 -12.08 -18.17 -32.75
C SER A 31 -11.73 -17.17 -33.86
N SER A 32 -12.65 -16.91 -34.79
CA SER A 32 -12.51 -15.88 -35.84
C SER A 32 -12.81 -14.49 -35.30
N GLN A 33 -13.91 -14.34 -34.55
CA GLN A 33 -14.27 -13.06 -33.92
C GLN A 33 -13.22 -12.59 -32.92
N ARG A 34 -12.67 -13.49 -32.08
CA ARG A 34 -11.55 -13.16 -31.19
C ARG A 34 -10.38 -12.61 -31.96
N TRP A 35 -10.06 -13.22 -33.10
CA TRP A 35 -8.94 -12.84 -33.94
C TRP A 35 -9.13 -11.44 -34.53
N GLU A 36 -10.30 -11.15 -35.08
CA GLU A 36 -10.63 -9.83 -35.63
C GLU A 36 -10.54 -8.71 -34.58
N ILE A 37 -11.01 -8.96 -33.35
CA ILE A 37 -10.90 -7.97 -32.26
C ILE A 37 -9.43 -7.84 -31.82
N TYR A 38 -8.73 -8.96 -31.68
CA TYR A 38 -7.33 -9.00 -31.26
C TYR A 38 -6.40 -8.27 -32.24
N GLU A 39 -6.66 -8.35 -33.55
CA GLU A 39 -5.89 -7.62 -34.57
C GLU A 39 -6.01 -6.09 -34.45
N ARG A 40 -7.14 -5.60 -33.92
CA ARG A 40 -7.37 -4.16 -33.67
C ARG A 40 -6.65 -3.64 -32.43
N LEU A 41 -6.15 -4.52 -31.57
CA LEU A 41 -5.38 -4.14 -30.39
C LEU A 41 -4.00 -3.57 -30.79
N THR A 42 -3.50 -2.61 -30.01
CA THR A 42 -2.14 -2.09 -30.19
C THR A 42 -1.10 -3.18 -29.87
N LYS A 43 0.15 -2.97 -30.29
CA LYS A 43 1.24 -3.91 -29.99
C LYS A 43 1.40 -4.13 -28.48
N GLN A 44 1.33 -3.07 -27.68
CA GLN A 44 1.45 -3.17 -26.22
C GLN A 44 0.27 -3.94 -25.59
N GLN A 45 -0.95 -3.67 -26.06
CA GLN A 45 -2.15 -4.40 -25.61
C GLN A 45 -2.05 -5.90 -25.91
N ARG A 46 -1.55 -6.27 -27.09
CA ARG A 46 -1.34 -7.67 -27.46
C ARG A 46 -0.32 -8.37 -26.56
N ILE A 47 0.79 -7.69 -26.24
CA ILE A 47 1.81 -8.23 -25.32
C ILE A 47 1.20 -8.56 -23.96
N VAL A 48 0.46 -7.61 -23.36
CA VAL A 48 -0.18 -7.83 -22.05
C VAL A 48 -1.25 -8.92 -22.13
N MET A 49 -2.07 -8.94 -23.18
CA MET A 49 -3.08 -9.99 -23.39
C MET A 49 -2.45 -11.37 -23.54
N ASP A 50 -1.34 -11.50 -24.26
CA ASP A 50 -0.64 -12.78 -24.46
C ASP A 50 0.06 -13.25 -23.19
N GLN A 51 0.71 -12.34 -22.46
CA GLN A 51 1.30 -12.63 -21.16
C GLN A 51 0.23 -13.11 -20.17
N HIS A 52 -0.91 -12.41 -20.12
CA HIS A 52 -2.00 -12.80 -19.23
C HIS A 52 -2.64 -14.13 -19.65
N ARG A 53 -2.83 -14.36 -20.95
CA ARG A 53 -3.26 -15.66 -21.47
C ARG A 53 -2.29 -16.76 -21.07
N ARG A 54 -0.97 -16.54 -21.19
CA ARG A 54 0.06 -17.49 -20.76
C ARG A 54 -0.11 -17.85 -19.29
N TYR A 55 -0.28 -16.84 -18.44
CA TYR A 55 -0.49 -17.00 -17.01
C TYR A 55 -1.74 -17.83 -16.72
N LEU A 56 -2.87 -17.53 -17.36
CA LEU A 56 -4.12 -18.27 -17.17
C LEU A 56 -3.99 -19.75 -17.59
N ILE A 57 -3.35 -20.00 -18.74
CA ILE A 57 -3.08 -21.37 -19.20
C ILE A 57 -2.20 -22.09 -18.18
N HIS A 58 -1.08 -21.48 -17.78
CA HIS A 58 -0.16 -22.08 -16.82
C HIS A 58 -0.83 -22.37 -15.47
N SER A 59 -1.61 -21.42 -14.93
CA SER A 59 -2.37 -21.61 -13.68
C SER A 59 -3.32 -22.80 -13.78
N ARG A 60 -4.03 -22.94 -14.89
CA ARG A 60 -4.93 -24.08 -15.14
C ARG A 60 -4.19 -25.42 -15.17
N PHE A 61 -3.06 -25.47 -15.90
CA PHE A 61 -2.25 -26.69 -15.98
C PHE A 61 -1.72 -27.13 -14.61
N LEU A 62 -1.39 -26.18 -13.72
CA LEU A 62 -0.99 -26.45 -12.35
C LEU A 62 -2.16 -26.85 -11.44
N GLU A 63 -3.23 -26.06 -11.41
CA GLU A 63 -4.39 -26.28 -10.52
C GLU A 63 -5.06 -27.63 -10.77
N GLU A 64 -5.24 -27.98 -12.04
CA GLU A 64 -5.97 -29.18 -12.44
C GLU A 64 -5.05 -30.40 -12.58
N ASN A 65 -3.73 -30.22 -12.36
CA ASN A 65 -2.71 -31.27 -12.41
C ASN A 65 -2.79 -32.15 -13.67
N TYR A 66 -3.14 -31.56 -14.82
CA TYR A 66 -3.48 -32.29 -16.05
C TYR A 66 -2.39 -33.29 -16.47
N LEU A 67 -1.14 -32.95 -16.22
CA LEU A 67 0.02 -33.70 -16.67
C LEU A 67 0.72 -34.47 -15.54
N ALA A 68 0.13 -34.54 -14.34
CA ALA A 68 0.77 -35.14 -13.16
C ALA A 68 1.13 -36.62 -13.32
N ALA A 69 0.38 -37.36 -14.14
CA ALA A 69 0.67 -38.76 -14.49
C ALA A 69 1.75 -38.90 -15.58
N THR A 70 2.32 -37.79 -16.06
CA THR A 70 3.31 -37.75 -17.14
C THR A 70 4.57 -37.04 -16.69
N ASP A 71 5.62 -37.15 -17.50
CA ASP A 71 6.84 -36.37 -17.30
C ASP A 71 6.79 -34.99 -17.99
N TRP A 72 5.64 -34.54 -18.46
CA TRP A 72 5.53 -33.31 -19.23
C TRP A 72 5.02 -32.16 -18.36
N ILE A 73 5.61 -30.98 -18.54
CA ILE A 73 5.11 -29.73 -17.98
C ILE A 73 4.80 -28.75 -19.11
N PHE A 74 3.75 -27.96 -18.93
CA PHE A 74 3.46 -26.86 -19.85
C PHE A 74 4.57 -25.80 -19.75
N SER A 75 5.15 -25.43 -20.89
CA SER A 75 6.27 -24.49 -20.96
C SER A 75 5.87 -23.17 -21.59
N ASP A 76 5.20 -23.18 -22.74
CA ASP A 76 4.85 -21.95 -23.47
C ASP A 76 3.69 -22.21 -24.46
N PHE A 77 3.15 -21.15 -25.05
CA PHE A 77 2.27 -21.24 -26.22
C PHE A 77 2.63 -20.16 -27.25
N LYS A 78 2.36 -20.45 -28.52
CA LYS A 78 2.54 -19.52 -29.64
C LYS A 78 1.25 -19.46 -30.46
N ILE A 79 0.93 -18.27 -30.95
CA ILE A 79 -0.17 -18.07 -31.89
C ILE A 79 0.43 -17.70 -33.25
N ASN A 80 -0.05 -18.34 -34.31
CA ASN A 80 0.23 -17.94 -35.68
C ASN A 80 -0.85 -16.94 -36.14
N PRO A 81 -0.54 -15.63 -36.19
CA PRO A 81 -1.48 -14.64 -36.71
C PRO A 81 -1.88 -14.86 -38.17
N PHE A 82 -1.06 -15.59 -38.91
CA PHE A 82 -1.16 -15.77 -40.35
C PHE A 82 -1.59 -17.20 -40.72
N TYR A 83 -2.25 -17.89 -39.79
CA TYR A 83 -2.74 -19.25 -40.00
C TYR A 83 -3.61 -19.36 -41.25
N ARG A 84 -3.27 -20.30 -42.15
CA ARG A 84 -3.93 -20.48 -43.45
C ARG A 84 -3.93 -19.26 -44.37
N THR A 85 -2.96 -18.36 -44.21
CA THR A 85 -2.68 -17.31 -45.21
C THR A 85 -1.47 -17.70 -46.06
N SER A 86 -1.33 -17.10 -47.24
CA SER A 86 -0.20 -17.29 -48.15
C SER A 86 1.07 -16.53 -47.75
N ARG A 87 1.06 -15.83 -46.60
CA ARG A 87 2.19 -15.03 -46.13
C ARG A 87 3.37 -15.94 -45.74
N ARG A 88 4.58 -15.61 -46.19
CA ARG A 88 5.84 -16.38 -45.99
C ARG A 88 6.40 -16.36 -44.56
N GLN A 89 5.66 -15.89 -43.56
CA GLN A 89 6.15 -15.84 -42.19
C GLN A 89 6.17 -17.23 -41.53
N GLN A 90 6.90 -17.35 -40.41
CA GLN A 90 7.11 -18.63 -39.73
C GLN A 90 5.78 -19.24 -39.28
N LYS A 91 5.34 -20.27 -40.01
CA LYS A 91 4.16 -21.07 -39.68
C LYS A 91 4.44 -21.94 -38.45
N LEU A 92 3.40 -22.20 -37.67
CA LEU A 92 3.47 -23.13 -36.54
C LEU A 92 2.98 -24.50 -36.98
N TYR A 93 3.68 -25.54 -36.53
CA TYR A 93 3.36 -26.93 -36.86
C TYR A 93 3.31 -27.78 -35.60
N CYS A 94 2.43 -28.77 -35.58
CA CYS A 94 2.44 -29.82 -34.58
C CYS A 94 3.60 -30.78 -34.83
N GLU A 95 4.00 -31.57 -33.83
CA GLU A 95 4.94 -32.69 -34.01
C GLU A 95 4.54 -33.66 -35.14
N CYS A 96 3.23 -33.82 -35.42
CA CYS A 96 2.75 -34.61 -36.56
C CYS A 96 2.84 -33.91 -37.93
N GLY A 97 3.37 -32.69 -38.00
CA GLY A 97 3.49 -31.89 -39.24
C GLY A 97 2.25 -31.07 -39.61
N ARG A 98 1.15 -31.15 -38.85
CA ARG A 98 -0.08 -30.36 -39.11
C ARG A 98 0.15 -28.87 -38.82
N GLU A 99 -0.22 -27.99 -39.76
CA GLU A 99 -0.19 -26.53 -39.52
C GLU A 99 -1.18 -26.15 -38.40
N LEU A 100 -0.69 -25.37 -37.42
CA LEU A 100 -1.42 -24.95 -36.23
C LEU A 100 -1.67 -23.44 -36.21
N LYS A 101 -2.87 -23.05 -35.77
CA LYS A 101 -3.16 -21.67 -35.36
C LYS A 101 -2.55 -21.37 -34.00
N VAL A 102 -2.65 -22.32 -33.07
CA VAL A 102 -2.13 -22.22 -31.71
C VAL A 102 -1.27 -23.45 -31.45
N GLN A 103 -0.02 -23.23 -31.06
CA GLN A 103 0.95 -24.26 -30.73
C GLN A 103 1.24 -24.18 -29.23
N TYR A 104 1.01 -25.27 -28.52
CA TYR A 104 1.37 -25.44 -27.13
C TYR A 104 2.72 -26.14 -27.04
N ILE A 105 3.58 -25.64 -26.17
CA ILE A 105 4.93 -26.13 -25.98
C ILE A 105 4.97 -26.78 -24.60
N VAL A 106 5.29 -28.06 -24.57
CA VAL A 106 5.50 -28.82 -23.32
C VAL A 106 6.94 -29.30 -23.26
N ARG A 107 7.50 -29.36 -22.06
CA ARG A 107 8.88 -29.78 -21.82
C ARG A 107 8.91 -30.93 -20.82
N SER A 108 9.78 -31.90 -21.05
CA SER A 108 10.08 -32.94 -20.07
C SER A 108 11.23 -32.49 -19.16
N PRO A 109 11.02 -32.38 -17.83
CA PRO A 109 12.11 -32.06 -16.91
C PRO A 109 13.18 -33.15 -16.84
N LYS A 110 12.82 -34.44 -17.01
CA LYS A 110 13.81 -35.53 -16.95
C LYS A 110 14.68 -35.61 -18.20
N THR A 111 14.12 -35.41 -19.39
CA THR A 111 14.85 -35.59 -20.65
C THR A 111 15.30 -34.27 -21.27
N GLY A 112 14.75 -33.14 -20.83
CA GLY A 112 14.95 -31.84 -21.46
C GLY A 112 14.26 -31.68 -22.82
N LYS A 113 13.58 -32.73 -23.34
CA LYS A 113 12.90 -32.70 -24.63
C LYS A 113 11.72 -31.72 -24.60
N GLU A 114 11.53 -31.01 -25.71
CA GLU A 114 10.41 -30.11 -25.94
C GLU A 114 9.50 -30.71 -27.03
N LEU A 115 8.18 -30.65 -26.85
CA LEU A 115 7.19 -31.02 -27.86
C LEU A 115 6.29 -29.84 -28.18
N LYS A 116 5.99 -29.68 -29.46
CA LYS A 116 5.14 -28.61 -30.00
C LYS A 116 3.83 -29.18 -30.53
N LEU A 117 2.75 -28.99 -29.78
CA LEU A 117 1.50 -29.72 -29.96
C LEU A 117 0.31 -28.80 -30.22
N GLY A 118 -0.63 -29.27 -31.04
CA GLY A 118 -1.99 -28.73 -31.04
C GLY A 118 -2.78 -29.33 -29.88
N ILE A 119 -3.74 -28.59 -29.32
CA ILE A 119 -4.50 -29.03 -28.14
C ILE A 119 -5.17 -30.41 -28.31
N ASN A 120 -5.70 -30.69 -29.51
CA ASN A 120 -6.36 -31.95 -29.81
C ASN A 120 -5.40 -33.15 -29.90
N HIS A 121 -4.09 -32.90 -30.01
CA HIS A 121 -3.07 -33.94 -30.16
C HIS A 121 -2.35 -34.23 -28.83
N PHE A 122 -2.82 -33.67 -27.71
CA PHE A 122 -2.25 -33.94 -26.38
C PHE A 122 -2.41 -35.42 -26.00
N ALA A 123 -3.56 -36.02 -26.26
CA ALA A 123 -3.81 -37.44 -25.97
C ALA A 123 -2.83 -38.35 -26.73
N GLU A 124 -2.59 -38.05 -28.01
CA GLU A 124 -1.73 -38.84 -28.89
C GLU A 124 -0.25 -38.76 -28.50
N HIS A 125 0.25 -37.54 -28.25
CA HIS A 125 1.68 -37.33 -28.03
C HIS A 125 2.14 -37.41 -26.57
N LEU A 126 1.23 -37.18 -25.61
CA LEU A 126 1.55 -37.22 -24.18
C LEU A 126 1.05 -38.48 -23.48
N HIS A 127 0.38 -39.38 -24.22
CA HIS A 127 -0.25 -40.59 -23.70
C HIS A 127 -1.20 -40.34 -22.52
N VAL A 128 -1.84 -39.17 -22.51
CA VAL A 128 -2.86 -38.83 -21.51
C VAL A 128 -4.20 -39.44 -21.89
N SER A 129 -5.02 -39.79 -20.90
CA SER A 129 -6.34 -40.37 -21.16
C SER A 129 -7.24 -39.39 -21.94
N PRO A 130 -8.24 -39.89 -22.69
CA PRO A 130 -9.24 -39.04 -23.34
C PRO A 130 -9.98 -38.11 -22.36
N THR A 131 -10.18 -38.56 -21.12
CA THR A 131 -10.81 -37.76 -20.05
C THR A 131 -9.94 -36.57 -19.66
N VAL A 132 -8.63 -36.76 -19.52
CA VAL A 132 -7.67 -35.67 -19.26
C VAL A 132 -7.61 -34.72 -20.45
N ALA A 133 -7.57 -35.23 -21.68
CA ALA A 133 -7.56 -34.39 -22.88
C ALA A 133 -8.84 -33.54 -23.01
N ALA A 134 -10.01 -34.11 -22.70
CA ALA A 134 -11.26 -33.37 -22.64
C ALA A 134 -11.24 -32.28 -21.55
N SER A 135 -10.66 -32.59 -20.38
CA SER A 135 -10.51 -31.63 -19.28
C SER A 135 -9.59 -30.46 -19.66
N ILE A 136 -8.47 -30.74 -20.34
CA ILE A 136 -7.57 -29.70 -20.89
C ILE A 136 -8.34 -28.79 -21.86
N ASN A 137 -9.12 -29.36 -22.79
CA ASN A 137 -9.95 -28.60 -23.74
C ASN A 137 -10.98 -27.71 -23.02
N GLN A 138 -11.64 -28.22 -21.99
CA GLN A 138 -12.56 -27.44 -21.16
C GLN A 138 -11.83 -26.32 -20.41
N GLY A 139 -10.64 -26.60 -19.87
CA GLY A 139 -9.76 -25.61 -19.25
C GLY A 139 -9.42 -24.47 -20.21
N MET A 140 -9.03 -24.79 -21.46
CA MET A 140 -8.73 -23.77 -22.46
C MET A 140 -9.96 -22.98 -22.90
N THR A 141 -11.13 -23.61 -22.94
CA THR A 141 -12.40 -22.91 -23.17
C THR A 141 -12.65 -21.88 -22.06
N LYS A 142 -12.38 -22.20 -20.79
CA LYS A 142 -12.47 -21.24 -19.68
C LYS A 142 -11.47 -20.08 -19.83
N VAL A 143 -10.26 -20.35 -20.32
CA VAL A 143 -9.27 -19.29 -20.60
C VAL A 143 -9.79 -18.36 -21.69
N ASP A 144 -10.30 -18.90 -22.79
CA ASP A 144 -10.86 -18.13 -23.89
C ASP A 144 -12.07 -17.28 -23.43
N LEU A 145 -12.94 -17.83 -22.57
CA LEU A 145 -14.05 -17.09 -21.97
C LEU A 145 -13.58 -15.92 -21.11
N ALA A 146 -12.50 -16.09 -20.34
CA ALA A 146 -11.90 -14.98 -19.61
C ALA A 146 -11.41 -13.91 -20.58
N LEU A 147 -10.67 -14.26 -21.62
CA LEU A 147 -10.18 -13.29 -22.61
C LEU A 147 -11.32 -12.56 -23.35
N ASP A 148 -12.41 -13.26 -23.65
CA ASP A 148 -13.59 -12.69 -24.31
C ASP A 148 -14.16 -11.49 -23.53
N GLU A 149 -14.02 -11.47 -22.21
CA GLU A 149 -14.44 -10.35 -21.38
C GLU A 149 -13.68 -9.07 -21.72
N ILE A 150 -12.35 -9.11 -21.76
CA ILE A 150 -11.51 -7.96 -22.09
C ILE A 150 -11.71 -7.54 -23.55
N LEU A 151 -11.82 -8.51 -24.46
CA LEU A 151 -12.06 -8.23 -25.87
C LEU A 151 -13.42 -7.55 -26.08
N TRP A 152 -14.46 -7.98 -25.36
CA TRP A 152 -15.77 -7.34 -25.40
C TRP A 152 -15.71 -5.91 -24.84
N LEU A 153 -15.06 -5.70 -23.70
CA LEU A 153 -14.87 -4.37 -23.12
C LEU A 153 -14.16 -3.42 -24.10
N LYS A 154 -13.10 -3.88 -24.77
CA LYS A 154 -12.42 -3.11 -25.82
C LYS A 154 -13.32 -2.81 -27.01
N GLN A 155 -14.12 -3.77 -27.45
CA GLN A 155 -15.07 -3.55 -28.56
C GLN A 155 -16.13 -2.50 -28.20
N GLN A 156 -16.55 -2.44 -26.94
CA GLN A 156 -17.47 -1.41 -26.42
C GLN A 156 -16.80 -0.06 -26.12
N ASN A 157 -15.51 0.11 -26.47
CA ASN A 157 -14.71 1.30 -26.15
C ASN A 157 -14.68 1.64 -24.65
N ILE A 158 -14.77 0.63 -23.78
CA ILE A 158 -14.55 0.81 -22.35
C ILE A 158 -13.06 0.99 -22.12
N ALA A 159 -12.70 2.09 -21.45
CA ALA A 159 -11.32 2.40 -21.09
C ALA A 159 -10.93 1.70 -19.78
N PHE A 160 -9.64 1.81 -19.43
CA PHE A 160 -9.19 1.45 -18.10
C PHE A 160 -9.91 2.32 -17.05
N PRO A 161 -10.41 1.77 -15.94
CA PRO A 161 -11.12 2.52 -14.92
C PRO A 161 -10.15 3.31 -14.03
N GLU A 162 -9.61 4.41 -14.58
CA GLU A 162 -8.55 5.21 -13.95
C GLU A 162 -8.96 5.78 -12.59
N ARG A 163 -10.17 6.34 -12.48
CA ARG A 163 -10.74 6.73 -11.19
C ARG A 163 -10.70 5.60 -10.15
N LEU A 164 -11.12 4.38 -10.50
CA LEU A 164 -11.11 3.25 -9.54
C LEU A 164 -9.68 2.91 -9.09
N TRP A 165 -8.71 2.98 -10.01
CA TRP A 165 -7.31 2.78 -9.70
C TRP A 165 -6.74 3.86 -8.76
N GLN A 166 -7.06 5.13 -9.00
CA GLN A 166 -6.64 6.23 -8.14
C GLN A 166 -7.26 6.09 -6.74
N GLU A 167 -8.56 5.76 -6.66
CA GLU A 167 -9.24 5.50 -5.39
C GLU A 167 -8.59 4.31 -4.65
N TYR A 168 -8.23 3.26 -5.39
CA TYR A 168 -7.51 2.11 -4.85
C TYR A 168 -6.13 2.49 -4.30
N CYS A 169 -5.34 3.27 -5.04
CA CYS A 169 -4.04 3.77 -4.60
C CYS A 169 -4.14 4.63 -3.35
N LEU A 170 -5.15 5.50 -3.27
CA LEU A 170 -5.41 6.31 -2.07
C LEU A 170 -5.74 5.41 -0.86
N MET A 171 -6.55 4.38 -1.06
CA MET A 171 -6.86 3.43 0.02
C MET A 171 -5.63 2.61 0.43
N LEU A 172 -4.75 2.21 -0.49
CA LEU A 172 -3.45 1.62 -0.14
C LEU A 172 -2.61 2.59 0.70
N TYR A 173 -2.59 3.88 0.34
CA TYR A 173 -1.87 4.90 1.09
C TYR A 173 -2.34 4.95 2.56
N HIS A 174 -3.65 5.00 2.80
CA HIS A 174 -4.21 5.04 4.16
C HIS A 174 -4.13 3.73 4.93
N ASN A 175 -4.18 2.59 4.24
CA ASN A 175 -4.17 1.27 4.85
C ASN A 175 -2.93 1.06 5.77
N ARG A 176 -1.82 1.75 5.48
CA ARG A 176 -0.60 1.80 6.31
C ARG A 176 -0.77 2.37 7.71
N ARG A 177 -1.84 3.13 7.94
CA ARG A 177 -2.16 3.77 9.22
C ARG A 177 -3.27 3.04 9.99
N LEU A 178 -3.86 2.00 9.40
CA LEU A 178 -4.91 1.24 10.07
C LEU A 178 -4.37 0.44 11.25
N LYS A 179 -5.21 0.30 12.28
CA LYS A 179 -4.91 -0.60 13.42
C LYS A 179 -4.69 -2.03 12.91
N GLN A 180 -5.51 -2.48 11.96
CA GLN A 180 -5.47 -3.80 11.33
C GLN A 180 -5.41 -3.65 9.80
N PRO A 181 -4.21 -3.44 9.22
CA PRO A 181 -4.05 -3.28 7.79
C PRO A 181 -4.53 -4.50 7.01
N ILE A 182 -5.10 -4.25 5.84
CA ILE A 182 -5.58 -5.25 4.89
C ILE A 182 -4.48 -5.49 3.87
N LEU A 183 -3.98 -6.72 3.77
CA LEU A 183 -2.96 -7.07 2.79
C LEU A 183 -3.55 -7.04 1.37
N PRO A 184 -3.00 -6.24 0.44
CA PRO A 184 -3.45 -6.24 -0.94
C PRO A 184 -3.02 -7.53 -1.65
N ASP A 185 -3.80 -7.96 -2.63
CA ASP A 185 -3.44 -9.10 -3.49
C ASP A 185 -2.36 -8.65 -4.49
N LYS A 186 -1.14 -9.16 -4.30
CA LYS A 186 0.02 -8.80 -5.12
C LYS A 186 -0.23 -9.12 -6.60
N LYS A 187 -0.68 -10.35 -6.91
CA LYS A 187 -0.88 -10.80 -8.30
C LYS A 187 -1.94 -9.98 -9.01
N ARG A 188 -3.07 -9.73 -8.34
CA ARG A 188 -4.15 -8.91 -8.90
C ARG A 188 -3.70 -7.48 -9.15
N THR A 189 -3.00 -6.87 -8.19
CA THR A 189 -2.59 -5.47 -8.30
C THR A 189 -1.53 -5.28 -9.40
N THR A 190 -0.56 -6.20 -9.50
CA THR A 190 0.40 -6.22 -10.62
C THR A 190 -0.31 -6.31 -11.96
N ARG A 191 -1.25 -7.26 -12.12
CA ARG A 191 -2.04 -7.38 -13.36
C ARG A 191 -2.80 -6.09 -13.69
N ILE A 192 -3.49 -5.48 -12.72
CA ILE A 192 -4.24 -4.24 -12.96
C ILE A 192 -3.32 -3.11 -13.40
N ALA A 193 -2.12 -3.00 -12.82
CA ALA A 193 -1.14 -2.00 -13.21
C ALA A 193 -0.58 -2.25 -14.64
N GLU A 194 -0.32 -3.49 -15.02
CA GLU A 194 0.06 -3.86 -16.39
C GLU A 194 -1.03 -3.47 -17.39
N PHE A 195 -2.30 -3.72 -17.03
CA PHE A 195 -3.46 -3.36 -17.85
C PHE A 195 -3.62 -1.84 -17.98
N ARG A 196 -3.39 -1.09 -16.89
CA ARG A 196 -3.33 0.38 -16.91
C ARG A 196 -2.28 0.87 -17.90
N HIS A 197 -1.05 0.34 -17.80
CA HIS A 197 0.05 0.74 -18.67
C HIS A 197 -0.26 0.50 -20.16
N ALA A 198 -0.93 -0.62 -20.48
CA ALA A 198 -1.37 -0.93 -21.84
C ALA A 198 -2.70 -0.27 -22.25
N GLN A 199 -3.32 0.54 -21.39
CA GLN A 199 -4.64 1.15 -21.61
C GLN A 199 -5.72 0.11 -21.98
N LEU A 200 -5.70 -1.02 -21.26
CA LEU A 200 -6.70 -2.08 -21.32
C LEU A 200 -7.73 -1.92 -20.21
N PRO A 201 -9.01 -2.20 -20.46
CA PRO A 201 -9.99 -2.38 -19.40
C PRO A 201 -9.65 -3.65 -18.61
N ILE A 202 -10.10 -3.74 -17.36
CA ILE A 202 -9.81 -4.85 -16.45
C ILE A 202 -10.93 -5.89 -16.39
N TYR A 203 -10.70 -7.02 -15.75
CA TYR A 203 -11.78 -7.95 -15.46
C TYR A 203 -12.80 -7.34 -14.50
N LEU A 204 -14.07 -7.68 -14.65
CA LEU A 204 -15.17 -7.34 -13.76
C LEU A 204 -14.91 -7.88 -12.34
N ALA A 205 -14.38 -9.10 -12.23
CA ALA A 205 -13.94 -9.66 -10.95
C ALA A 205 -12.85 -8.78 -10.28
N ASP A 206 -11.94 -8.21 -11.07
CA ASP A 206 -10.90 -7.31 -10.55
C ASP A 206 -11.48 -5.96 -10.13
N TYR A 207 -12.39 -5.42 -10.94
CA TYR A 207 -13.14 -4.21 -10.64
C TYR A 207 -13.87 -4.34 -9.29
N GLN A 208 -14.68 -5.39 -9.13
CA GLN A 208 -15.42 -5.67 -7.90
C GLN A 208 -14.50 -5.91 -6.70
N ALA A 209 -13.37 -6.58 -6.91
CA ALA A 209 -12.41 -6.83 -5.85
C ALA A 209 -11.72 -5.54 -5.37
N MET A 210 -11.41 -4.61 -6.28
CA MET A 210 -10.90 -3.29 -5.92
C MET A 210 -11.95 -2.48 -5.15
N GLU A 211 -13.21 -2.46 -5.61
CA GLU A 211 -14.31 -1.80 -4.89
C GLU A 211 -14.46 -2.35 -3.48
N LYS A 212 -14.45 -3.68 -3.33
CA LYS A 212 -14.51 -4.34 -2.03
C LYS A 212 -13.34 -3.93 -1.13
N TYR A 213 -12.12 -3.89 -1.66
CA TYR A 213 -10.94 -3.43 -0.91
C TYR A 213 -11.09 -1.98 -0.44
N ILE A 214 -11.49 -1.08 -1.35
CA ILE A 214 -11.73 0.33 -1.05
C ILE A 214 -12.78 0.47 0.07
N GLN A 215 -13.88 -0.25 -0.04
CA GLN A 215 -14.94 -0.25 0.97
C GLN A 215 -14.43 -0.73 2.33
N GLN A 216 -13.68 -1.84 2.38
CA GLN A 216 -13.13 -2.38 3.62
C GLN A 216 -12.16 -1.43 4.32
N VAL A 217 -11.21 -0.85 3.58
CA VAL A 217 -10.27 0.15 4.12
C VAL A 217 -11.04 1.37 4.61
N SER A 218 -11.97 1.88 3.80
CA SER A 218 -12.76 3.06 4.15
C SER A 218 -13.59 2.84 5.41
N TYR A 219 -14.16 1.64 5.59
CA TYR A 219 -14.93 1.26 6.78
C TYR A 219 -14.06 1.29 8.04
N GLN A 220 -12.87 0.69 7.99
CA GLN A 220 -11.94 0.72 9.13
C GLN A 220 -11.41 2.14 9.43
N ALA A 221 -11.27 2.99 8.40
CA ALA A 221 -10.81 4.36 8.55
C ALA A 221 -11.86 5.29 9.22
N LYS A 222 -13.16 4.94 9.16
CA LYS A 222 -14.26 5.76 9.74
C LYS A 222 -14.11 6.01 11.24
N GLU A 223 -13.42 5.15 11.98
CA GLU A 223 -13.28 5.32 13.44
C GLU A 223 -12.46 6.54 13.86
N LYS A 224 -11.71 7.23 12.97
CA LYS A 224 -10.86 8.38 13.36
C LYS A 224 -10.64 9.41 12.25
N PRO A 225 -11.51 10.42 12.05
CA PRO A 225 -11.16 11.59 11.26
C PRO A 225 -10.38 12.57 12.16
N LYS A 226 -9.12 12.28 12.51
CA LYS A 226 -8.26 13.31 13.09
C LYS A 226 -7.73 14.16 11.95
N LYS A 227 -8.29 15.36 11.70
CA LYS A 227 -7.77 16.43 10.80
C LYS A 227 -6.55 15.98 10.00
N ILE A 228 -6.78 15.12 9.00
CA ILE A 228 -5.66 14.59 8.22
C ILE A 228 -5.45 15.61 7.13
N LEU A 229 -4.63 16.62 7.42
CA LEU A 229 -4.06 17.49 6.39
C LEU A 229 -3.03 16.65 5.64
N GLU A 230 -3.51 15.74 4.78
CA GLU A 230 -2.63 14.97 3.93
C GLU A 230 -2.00 15.89 2.91
N LYS A 231 -0.67 15.84 2.84
CA LYS A 231 0.04 16.53 1.77
C LYS A 231 -0.11 15.68 0.51
N LYS A 232 -0.79 16.22 -0.50
CA LYS A 232 -0.92 15.61 -1.84
C LYS A 232 0.42 15.10 -2.36
N SER A 233 1.50 15.85 -2.14
CA SER A 233 2.86 15.46 -2.52
C SER A 233 3.31 14.10 -1.96
N LEU A 234 2.98 13.77 -0.71
CA LEU A 234 3.35 12.48 -0.11
C LEU A 234 2.56 11.32 -0.71
N PHE A 235 1.33 11.59 -1.15
CA PHE A 235 0.54 10.62 -1.88
C PHE A 235 1.07 10.43 -3.30
N GLU A 236 1.45 11.52 -3.98
CA GLU A 236 2.04 11.47 -5.32
C GLU A 236 3.35 10.69 -5.32
N ASP A 237 4.24 10.96 -4.35
CA ASP A 237 5.48 10.20 -4.14
C ASP A 237 5.19 8.68 -3.99
N PHE A 238 4.20 8.34 -3.17
CA PHE A 238 3.77 6.96 -2.95
C PHE A 238 3.20 6.32 -4.23
N SER A 239 2.38 7.05 -4.98
CA SER A 239 1.78 6.58 -6.22
C SER A 239 2.85 6.36 -7.29
N GLU A 240 3.84 7.24 -7.36
CA GLU A 240 4.97 7.11 -8.29
C GLU A 240 5.79 5.86 -7.98
N ASP A 241 6.16 5.64 -6.71
CA ASP A 241 6.89 4.46 -6.25
C ASP A 241 6.12 3.16 -6.60
N LEU A 242 4.80 3.13 -6.39
CA LEU A 242 3.94 2.00 -6.78
C LEU A 242 3.99 1.75 -8.29
N THR A 243 3.98 2.79 -9.11
CA THR A 243 3.94 2.64 -10.58
C THR A 243 5.28 2.26 -11.20
N LYS A 244 6.41 2.59 -10.54
CA LYS A 244 7.76 2.35 -11.06
C LYS A 244 8.12 0.86 -11.07
N ASP A 245 7.87 0.18 -9.95
CA ASP A 245 8.04 -1.27 -9.82
C ASP A 245 6.96 -1.81 -8.89
N VAL A 246 5.80 -2.11 -9.48
CA VAL A 246 4.61 -2.57 -8.75
C VAL A 246 4.91 -3.84 -7.96
N GLU A 247 5.73 -4.73 -8.50
CA GLU A 247 6.00 -6.01 -7.87
C GLU A 247 6.86 -5.84 -6.61
N ALA A 248 7.99 -5.16 -6.75
CA ALA A 248 8.89 -4.88 -5.63
C ALA A 248 8.20 -4.01 -4.57
N PHE A 249 7.45 -2.99 -5.02
CA PHE A 249 6.67 -2.13 -4.14
C PHE A 249 5.69 -2.94 -3.30
N LEU A 250 4.87 -3.81 -3.92
CA LEU A 250 3.86 -4.57 -3.19
C LEU A 250 4.46 -5.59 -2.24
N THR A 251 5.60 -6.20 -2.59
CA THR A 251 6.36 -7.04 -1.67
C THR A 251 6.76 -6.23 -0.44
N ASN A 252 7.46 -5.10 -0.61
CA ASN A 252 7.88 -4.27 0.51
C ASN A 252 6.70 -3.74 1.32
N TYR A 253 5.65 -3.28 0.64
CA TYR A 253 4.43 -2.78 1.24
C TYR A 253 3.77 -3.83 2.13
N GLN A 254 3.61 -5.07 1.66
CA GLN A 254 3.06 -6.16 2.47
C GLN A 254 3.91 -6.44 3.71
N LEU A 255 5.25 -6.48 3.57
CA LEU A 255 6.17 -6.66 4.69
C LEU A 255 6.01 -5.52 5.71
N PHE A 256 5.82 -4.28 5.26
CA PHE A 256 5.75 -3.11 6.15
C PHE A 256 4.45 -3.03 6.94
N LEU A 257 3.39 -3.66 6.43
CA LEU A 257 2.10 -3.76 7.13
C LEU A 257 2.09 -4.79 8.26
N GLN A 258 3.00 -5.77 8.22
CA GLN A 258 3.13 -6.78 9.24
C GLN A 258 3.49 -6.16 10.61
N LYS A 259 3.03 -6.82 11.68
CA LYS A 259 3.21 -6.34 13.07
C LYS A 259 4.34 -7.03 13.80
N ASP A 260 4.92 -8.05 13.20
CA ASP A 260 6.00 -8.85 13.74
C ASP A 260 7.33 -8.51 13.07
N TRP A 261 8.40 -9.02 13.65
CA TRP A 261 9.77 -8.77 13.22
C TRP A 261 10.26 -9.76 12.16
N SER A 262 9.50 -10.82 11.87
CA SER A 262 9.90 -11.96 11.02
C SER A 262 10.52 -11.55 9.68
N SER A 263 9.93 -10.53 9.04
CA SER A 263 10.36 -10.00 7.74
C SER A 263 11.41 -8.88 7.81
N VAL A 264 11.75 -8.42 9.02
CA VAL A 264 12.63 -7.27 9.26
C VAL A 264 13.93 -7.71 9.94
N SER A 265 13.88 -8.72 10.81
CA SER A 265 15.01 -9.17 11.60
C SER A 265 15.92 -10.12 10.83
N ILE A 266 17.18 -10.20 11.26
CA ILE A 266 18.07 -11.30 10.91
C ILE A 266 17.58 -12.52 11.71
N ALA A 267 17.45 -13.69 11.07
CA ALA A 267 16.95 -14.91 11.71
C ALA A 267 17.63 -15.16 13.08
N GLU A 268 16.86 -15.64 14.07
CA GLU A 268 17.30 -16.00 15.43
C GLU A 268 17.62 -14.85 16.41
N THR A 269 17.25 -13.60 16.11
CA THR A 269 17.51 -12.48 17.03
C THR A 269 16.29 -12.07 17.87
N SER A 270 16.55 -11.70 19.13
CA SER A 270 15.57 -11.10 20.03
C SER A 270 15.15 -9.71 19.53
N GLN A 271 13.99 -9.22 19.98
CA GLN A 271 13.49 -7.90 19.59
C GLN A 271 14.54 -6.81 19.85
N PRO A 272 14.68 -5.82 18.96
CA PRO A 272 15.71 -4.79 19.12
C PRO A 272 15.53 -4.01 20.42
N SER A 273 16.65 -3.68 21.07
CA SER A 273 16.65 -2.93 22.32
C SER A 273 16.33 -1.45 22.11
N VAL A 274 16.04 -0.74 23.20
CA VAL A 274 15.89 0.73 23.17
C VAL A 274 17.17 1.40 22.65
N ALA A 275 18.34 0.90 23.09
CA ALA A 275 19.64 1.41 22.68
C ALA A 275 19.87 1.29 21.16
N PHE A 276 19.40 0.21 20.53
CA PHE A 276 19.47 0.07 19.07
C PHE A 276 18.74 1.22 18.35
N PHE A 277 17.54 1.60 18.80
CA PHE A 277 16.81 2.69 18.17
C PHE A 277 17.45 4.06 18.43
N GLU A 278 18.02 4.28 19.61
CA GLU A 278 18.77 5.49 19.94
C GLU A 278 20.00 5.64 19.05
N GLU A 279 20.81 4.58 18.93
CA GLU A 279 21.97 4.52 18.05
C GLU A 279 21.58 4.71 16.58
N PHE A 280 20.53 4.03 16.12
CA PHE A 280 20.10 4.16 14.73
C PHE A 280 19.57 5.58 14.45
N ILE A 281 18.84 6.21 15.36
CA ILE A 281 18.44 7.62 15.20
C ILE A 281 19.67 8.53 15.12
N ALA A 282 20.70 8.30 15.94
CA ALA A 282 21.94 9.06 15.90
C ALA A 282 22.63 8.90 14.54
N ASN A 283 22.81 7.66 14.08
CA ASN A 283 23.38 7.36 12.76
C ASN A 283 22.60 8.02 11.62
N LEU A 284 21.26 8.00 11.65
CA LEU A 284 20.43 8.69 10.67
C LEU A 284 20.70 10.20 10.65
N ARG A 285 20.75 10.84 11.83
CA ARG A 285 21.01 12.29 11.95
C ARG A 285 22.41 12.68 11.48
N GLU A 286 23.42 11.87 11.80
CA GLU A 286 24.80 12.08 11.33
C GLU A 286 24.96 11.82 9.84
N GLY A 287 24.04 11.04 9.28
CA GLY A 287 24.09 10.49 7.95
C GLY A 287 24.17 11.40 6.76
N SER A 288 23.85 12.67 6.92
CA SER A 288 24.16 13.69 5.90
C SER A 288 25.66 13.76 5.58
N LYS A 289 26.52 13.16 6.40
CA LYS A 289 27.99 13.14 6.27
C LYS A 289 28.58 11.84 5.74
N TYR A 290 27.79 10.77 5.60
CA TYR A 290 28.31 9.45 5.20
C TYR A 290 28.26 9.25 3.70
N GLU A 291 29.31 8.62 3.15
CA GLU A 291 29.30 8.14 1.78
C GLU A 291 28.53 6.81 1.67
N ALA A 292 28.16 6.40 0.45
CA ALA A 292 27.43 5.15 0.23
C ALA A 292 28.16 3.92 0.83
N VAL A 293 29.49 3.92 0.80
CA VAL A 293 30.33 2.85 1.35
C VAL A 293 30.19 2.73 2.88
N ASP A 294 30.05 3.86 3.57
CA ASP A 294 29.88 3.88 5.03
C ASP A 294 28.52 3.29 5.43
N VAL A 295 27.47 3.60 4.66
CA VAL A 295 26.12 3.07 4.90
C VAL A 295 26.08 1.55 4.68
N ASP A 296 26.75 1.04 3.65
CA ASP A 296 26.88 -0.39 3.38
C ASP A 296 27.59 -1.14 4.51
N ARG A 297 28.65 -0.54 5.07
CA ARG A 297 29.36 -1.10 6.22
C ARG A 297 28.42 -1.15 7.44
N LEU A 298 27.80 -0.01 7.78
CA LEU A 298 26.89 0.09 8.92
C LEU A 298 25.70 -0.88 8.81
N ALA A 299 25.17 -1.08 7.60
CA ALA A 299 24.08 -2.01 7.33
C ALA A 299 24.49 -3.47 7.55
N LYS A 300 25.70 -3.86 7.16
CA LYS A 300 26.25 -5.22 7.35
C LYS A 300 26.64 -5.51 8.80
N GLU A 301 27.05 -4.50 9.54
CA GLU A 301 27.40 -4.60 10.96
C GLU A 301 26.16 -4.69 11.88
N GLN A 302 24.97 -4.44 11.34
CA GLN A 302 23.73 -4.56 12.12
C GLN A 302 23.49 -5.97 12.60
N ARG A 303 23.15 -6.09 13.88
CA ARG A 303 22.85 -7.38 14.52
C ARG A 303 21.36 -7.72 14.50
N PHE A 304 20.48 -6.72 14.42
CA PHE A 304 19.06 -6.92 14.67
C PHE A 304 18.19 -6.93 13.41
N ILE A 305 18.55 -6.15 12.40
CA ILE A 305 17.74 -5.97 11.19
C ILE A 305 18.51 -6.35 9.94
N GLN A 306 17.81 -6.80 8.92
CA GLN A 306 18.43 -7.15 7.64
C GLN A 306 19.07 -5.90 7.01
N PRO A 307 20.25 -6.03 6.36
CA PRO A 307 20.93 -4.90 5.72
C PRO A 307 20.05 -4.14 4.73
N GLN A 308 19.20 -4.85 3.98
CA GLN A 308 18.26 -4.27 3.02
C GLN A 308 17.25 -3.33 3.70
N ILE A 309 16.78 -3.67 4.91
CA ILE A 309 15.88 -2.81 5.67
C ILE A 309 16.62 -1.58 6.19
N TYR A 310 17.88 -1.72 6.62
CA TYR A 310 18.71 -0.59 7.03
C TYR A 310 18.85 0.42 5.88
N HIS A 311 19.24 -0.05 4.70
CA HIS A 311 19.35 0.80 3.49
C HIS A 311 18.04 1.50 3.15
N LEU A 312 16.93 0.78 3.23
CA LEU A 312 15.62 1.34 2.94
C LEU A 312 15.22 2.44 3.93
N VAL A 313 15.40 2.20 5.23
CA VAL A 313 15.14 3.21 6.28
C VAL A 313 16.03 4.43 6.06
N TRP A 314 17.30 4.22 5.73
CA TRP A 314 18.24 5.30 5.40
C TRP A 314 17.76 6.16 4.23
N GLN A 315 17.45 5.54 3.09
CA GLN A 315 17.01 6.23 1.88
C GLN A 315 15.74 7.04 2.14
N HIS A 316 14.77 6.47 2.86
CA HIS A 316 13.56 7.20 3.22
C HIS A 316 13.81 8.34 4.19
N TYR A 317 14.75 8.20 5.13
CA TYR A 317 15.14 9.29 6.01
C TYR A 317 15.79 10.44 5.24
N GLN A 318 16.69 10.14 4.31
CA GLN A 318 17.31 11.17 3.45
C GLN A 318 16.27 11.93 2.62
N ARG A 319 15.22 11.24 2.13
CA ARG A 319 14.14 11.86 1.35
C ARG A 319 13.20 12.73 2.19
N TYR A 320 12.83 12.28 3.38
CA TYR A 320 11.70 12.87 4.12
C TYR A 320 12.07 13.47 5.48
N GLY A 321 13.25 13.20 6.02
CA GLY A 321 13.58 13.45 7.43
C GLY A 321 12.60 12.77 8.40
N PHE A 322 12.60 13.14 9.68
CA PHE A 322 11.60 12.63 10.66
C PHE A 322 10.21 13.25 10.50
N THR A 323 9.65 13.20 9.29
CA THR A 323 8.29 13.66 8.96
C THR A 323 7.32 12.49 8.82
N THR A 324 6.03 12.78 8.61
CA THR A 324 5.01 11.76 8.37
C THR A 324 5.35 10.87 7.17
N GLY A 325 5.95 11.41 6.11
CA GLY A 325 6.37 10.67 4.92
C GLY A 325 7.32 9.52 5.25
N PHE A 326 8.37 9.80 6.03
CA PHE A 326 9.32 8.79 6.50
C PHE A 326 8.65 7.70 7.33
N PHE A 327 7.85 8.08 8.33
CA PHE A 327 7.21 7.08 9.18
C PHE A 327 6.28 6.19 8.37
N ASP A 328 5.52 6.76 7.43
CA ASP A 328 4.59 6.00 6.59
C ASP A 328 5.30 5.09 5.56
N SER A 329 6.58 5.34 5.24
CA SER A 329 7.34 4.57 4.25
C SER A 329 8.23 3.46 4.84
N ILE A 330 8.30 3.30 6.17
CA ILE A 330 9.12 2.27 6.82
C ILE A 330 8.27 1.17 7.49
N PRO A 331 8.84 -0.01 7.81
CA PRO A 331 8.15 -1.08 8.52
C PRO A 331 7.48 -0.60 9.82
N ARG A 332 6.27 -1.09 10.08
CA ARG A 332 5.47 -0.66 11.24
C ARG A 332 6.17 -0.90 12.58
N VAL A 333 6.90 -2.01 12.72
CA VAL A 333 7.67 -2.32 13.93
C VAL A 333 8.78 -1.30 14.18
N MET A 334 9.50 -0.88 13.12
CA MET A 334 10.53 0.16 13.18
C MET A 334 9.92 1.53 13.48
N ARG A 335 8.81 1.88 12.83
CA ARG A 335 8.06 3.11 13.07
C ARG A 335 7.72 3.27 14.55
N ASN A 336 7.20 2.22 15.17
CA ASN A 336 6.81 2.26 16.58
C ASN A 336 8.02 2.44 17.51
N GLY A 337 9.13 1.76 17.21
CA GLY A 337 10.39 1.92 17.95
C GLY A 337 10.93 3.35 17.87
N PHE A 338 11.07 3.91 16.68
CA PHE A 338 11.53 5.29 16.50
C PHE A 338 10.60 6.31 17.15
N LEU A 339 9.27 6.17 16.99
CA LEU A 339 8.31 7.09 17.61
C LEU A 339 8.38 7.05 19.14
N LYS A 340 8.70 5.90 19.75
CA LYS A 340 8.88 5.79 21.20
C LYS A 340 10.07 6.64 21.68
N ILE A 341 11.22 6.53 21.01
CA ILE A 341 12.42 7.31 21.36
C ILE A 341 12.20 8.80 21.13
N LEU A 342 11.72 9.18 19.95
CA LEU A 342 11.51 10.58 19.60
C LEU A 342 10.46 11.28 20.49
N ARG A 343 9.47 10.54 21.01
CA ARG A 343 8.54 11.08 22.00
C ARG A 343 9.23 11.33 23.33
N LYS A 344 10.04 10.39 23.81
CA LYS A 344 10.84 10.53 25.04
C LYS A 344 11.77 11.74 24.95
N GLU A 345 12.50 11.90 23.85
CA GLU A 345 13.36 13.07 23.62
C GLU A 345 12.58 14.40 23.64
N ARG A 346 11.37 14.43 23.06
CA ARG A 346 10.52 15.63 23.09
C ARG A 346 10.02 15.93 24.50
N GLU A 347 9.64 14.90 25.26
CA GLU A 347 9.22 15.05 26.65
C GLU A 347 10.37 15.54 27.53
N GLU A 348 11.58 15.01 27.35
CA GLU A 348 12.79 15.45 28.05
C GLU A 348 13.17 16.89 27.71
N LYS A 349 13.16 17.25 26.41
CA LYS A 349 13.36 18.64 25.98
C LYS A 349 12.31 19.58 26.53
N ARG A 350 11.05 19.15 26.56
CA ARG A 350 9.95 19.92 27.16
C ARG A 350 10.15 20.09 28.65
N ARG A 351 10.52 19.03 29.38
CA ARG A 351 10.86 19.10 30.81
C ARG A 351 12.06 20.01 31.09
N ALA A 352 13.07 20.00 30.23
CA ALA A 352 14.24 20.86 30.35
C ALA A 352 13.96 22.34 30.03
N THR A 353 12.88 22.64 29.30
CA THR A 353 12.48 24.01 28.94
C THR A 353 11.41 24.57 29.86
N THR A 354 10.54 23.74 30.45
CA THR A 354 9.57 24.16 31.47
C THR A 354 10.26 24.55 32.77
N LYS A 355 10.01 25.78 33.23
CA LYS A 355 10.45 26.25 34.55
C LYS A 355 9.41 25.83 35.59
N THR A 356 9.82 25.13 36.64
CA THR A 356 8.93 24.90 37.78
C THR A 356 8.84 26.17 38.60
N VAL A 357 7.63 26.59 38.98
CA VAL A 357 7.43 27.77 39.82
C VAL A 357 8.13 27.55 41.17
N THR A 358 9.21 28.29 41.40
CA THR A 358 9.96 28.26 42.65
C THR A 358 9.13 28.83 43.79
N GLU A 359 9.50 28.54 45.03
CA GLU A 359 8.77 29.02 46.20
C GLU A 359 8.74 30.56 46.29
N THR A 360 9.79 31.22 45.81
CA THR A 360 9.86 32.68 45.68
C THR A 360 8.88 33.23 44.65
N GLU A 361 8.79 32.61 43.47
CA GLU A 361 7.84 33.01 42.42
C GLU A 361 6.39 32.72 42.83
N TRP A 362 6.18 31.67 43.61
CA TRP A 362 4.87 31.34 44.19
C TRP A 362 4.40 32.41 45.20
N GLN A 363 5.31 32.89 46.05
CA GLN A 363 5.02 34.00 46.96
C GLN A 363 4.75 35.32 46.24
N GLU A 364 5.45 35.61 45.14
CA GLU A 364 5.15 36.77 44.30
C GLU A 364 3.79 36.64 43.61
N LEU A 365 3.46 35.45 43.11
CA LEU A 365 2.16 35.17 42.50
C LEU A 365 1.02 35.34 43.52
N ALA A 366 1.19 34.86 44.76
CA ALA A 366 0.23 35.07 45.84
C ALA A 366 -0.03 36.57 46.13
N LYS A 367 1.00 37.41 46.04
CA LYS A 367 0.84 38.88 46.16
C LYS A 367 0.10 39.49 44.97
N LYS A 368 0.31 38.97 43.75
CA LYS A 368 -0.34 39.44 42.53
C LYS A 368 -1.82 39.04 42.46
N ILE A 369 -2.21 37.88 43.00
CA ILE A 369 -3.62 37.42 43.08
C ILE A 369 -4.52 38.46 43.78
N LYS A 370 -3.99 39.27 44.70
CA LYS A 370 -4.76 40.34 45.36
C LYS A 370 -5.14 41.50 44.43
N LYS A 371 -4.42 41.68 43.32
CA LYS A 371 -4.53 42.85 42.43
C LYS A 371 -5.00 42.52 41.02
N GLN A 372 -4.83 41.28 40.58
CA GLN A 372 -5.16 40.79 39.24
C GLN A 372 -5.99 39.52 39.32
N SER A 373 -6.75 39.22 38.27
CA SER A 373 -7.56 37.99 38.27
C SER A 373 -6.67 36.75 38.21
N VAL A 374 -7.11 35.68 38.87
CA VAL A 374 -6.34 34.43 38.92
C VAL A 374 -6.20 33.83 37.52
N ALA A 375 -7.22 34.01 36.68
CA ALA A 375 -7.21 33.57 35.29
C ALA A 375 -6.16 34.28 34.42
N SER A 376 -5.97 35.59 34.57
CA SER A 376 -4.94 36.32 33.81
C SER A 376 -3.53 35.93 34.25
N LEU A 377 -3.33 35.72 35.56
CA LEU A 377 -2.04 35.31 36.11
C LEU A 377 -1.64 33.90 35.69
N ILE A 378 -2.58 32.96 35.63
CA ILE A 378 -2.32 31.62 35.08
C ILE A 378 -1.89 31.72 33.62
N GLN A 379 -2.57 32.55 32.83
CA GLN A 379 -2.25 32.74 31.42
C GLN A 379 -0.86 33.38 31.22
N GLU A 380 -0.47 34.35 32.05
CA GLU A 380 0.87 34.94 32.03
C GLU A 380 1.97 33.91 32.34
N TYR A 381 1.77 33.07 33.35
CA TYR A 381 2.75 32.04 33.73
C TYR A 381 2.79 30.88 32.72
N GLU A 382 1.66 30.52 32.13
CA GLU A 382 1.60 29.55 31.02
C GLU A 382 2.30 30.07 29.77
N GLN A 383 2.17 31.36 29.45
CA GLN A 383 2.88 32.00 28.34
C GLN A 383 4.40 32.11 28.58
N ALA A 384 4.82 32.15 29.85
CA ALA A 384 6.21 32.15 30.26
C ALA A 384 6.80 30.74 30.49
N ASP A 385 6.08 29.69 30.04
CA ASP A 385 6.47 28.27 30.13
C ASP A 385 6.67 27.75 31.57
N TYR A 386 5.97 28.33 32.55
CA TYR A 386 5.99 27.85 33.93
C TYR A 386 5.00 26.70 34.16
N VAL A 387 5.39 25.75 35.01
CA VAL A 387 4.52 24.64 35.44
C VAL A 387 4.31 24.71 36.95
N PHE A 388 3.03 24.73 37.33
CA PHE A 388 2.59 24.64 38.72
C PHE A 388 2.60 23.19 39.22
N THR A 389 2.97 22.97 40.49
CA THR A 389 2.82 21.67 41.15
C THR A 389 1.34 21.31 41.35
N SER A 390 1.04 20.04 41.66
CA SER A 390 -0.34 19.59 41.93
C SER A 390 -1.01 20.37 43.07
N GLU A 391 -0.24 20.76 44.10
CA GLU A 391 -0.73 21.55 45.22
C GLU A 391 -0.99 23.01 44.81
N GLN A 392 -0.09 23.60 44.01
CA GLN A 392 -0.26 24.95 43.48
C GLN A 392 -1.47 25.05 42.55
N GLN A 393 -1.70 24.05 41.69
CA GLN A 393 -2.89 23.97 40.84
C GLN A 393 -4.18 23.89 41.66
N LEU A 394 -4.18 23.10 42.73
CA LEU A 394 -5.33 23.00 43.64
C LEU A 394 -5.60 24.34 44.33
N ALA A 395 -4.56 25.02 44.81
CA ALA A 395 -4.68 26.34 45.42
C ALA A 395 -5.24 27.38 44.44
N LEU A 396 -4.72 27.45 43.21
CA LEU A 396 -5.20 28.36 42.17
C LEU A 396 -6.67 28.14 41.82
N LYS A 397 -7.10 26.87 41.74
CA LYS A 397 -8.50 26.53 41.52
C LYS A 397 -9.40 27.03 42.66
N LYS A 398 -8.94 26.92 43.91
CA LYS A 398 -9.66 27.47 45.07
C LYS A 398 -9.74 28.98 45.05
N PHE A 399 -8.68 29.67 44.63
CA PHE A 399 -8.72 31.12 44.44
C PHE A 399 -9.68 31.54 43.32
N GLN A 400 -9.76 30.80 42.21
CA GLN A 400 -10.74 31.05 41.14
C GLN A 400 -12.19 30.85 41.60
N GLU A 401 -12.46 29.76 42.33
CA GLU A 401 -13.78 29.51 42.93
C GLU A 401 -14.16 30.69 43.85
N LEU A 402 -13.24 31.15 44.68
CA LEU A 402 -13.45 32.25 45.61
C LEU A 402 -13.63 33.61 44.89
N GLU A 403 -12.85 33.87 43.85
CA GLU A 403 -12.99 35.07 43.00
C GLU A 403 -14.38 35.13 42.34
N SER A 404 -14.89 34.00 41.85
CA SER A 404 -16.23 33.93 41.25
C SER A 404 -17.35 34.24 42.25
N VAL A 405 -17.21 33.79 43.50
CA VAL A 405 -18.17 34.08 44.58
C VAL A 405 -18.11 35.56 44.95
N ILE A 406 -16.91 36.13 45.12
CA ILE A 406 -16.71 37.55 45.44
C ILE A 406 -17.28 38.47 44.35
N GLN A 407 -17.22 38.08 43.08
CA GLN A 407 -17.79 38.87 41.97
C GLN A 407 -19.33 38.95 42.00
N THR A 408 -19.99 38.02 42.67
CA THR A 408 -21.47 37.99 42.80
C THR A 408 -22.00 38.68 44.06
N MET A 409 -21.11 39.21 44.91
CA MET A 409 -21.45 39.86 46.18
C MET A 409 -21.57 41.38 46.05
N ASP A 410 -22.30 41.99 46.98
CA ASP A 410 -22.45 43.44 47.10
C ASP A 410 -21.08 44.15 47.24
N GLU A 411 -20.99 45.37 46.70
CA GLU A 411 -19.74 46.13 46.57
C GLU A 411 -19.02 46.35 47.91
N ASP A 412 -19.78 46.59 48.99
CA ASP A 412 -19.25 46.80 50.35
C ASP A 412 -18.66 45.50 50.95
N ILE A 413 -19.30 44.36 50.69
CA ILE A 413 -18.84 43.03 51.14
C ILE A 413 -17.61 42.61 50.34
N ARG A 414 -17.58 42.96 49.05
CA ARG A 414 -16.45 42.71 48.15
C ARG A 414 -15.19 43.46 48.56
N MET A 415 -15.32 44.69 49.05
CA MET A 415 -14.20 45.46 49.58
C MET A 415 -13.65 44.86 50.89
N LEU A 416 -14.54 44.49 51.82
CA LEU A 416 -14.13 43.88 53.11
C LEU A 416 -13.46 42.51 52.93
N LEU A 417 -13.94 41.68 52.00
CA LEU A 417 -13.35 40.37 51.71
C LEU A 417 -12.00 40.47 50.99
N LYS A 418 -11.79 41.49 50.15
CA LYS A 418 -10.49 41.73 49.50
C LYS A 418 -9.40 42.14 50.50
N ASP A 419 -9.76 42.77 51.61
CA ASP A 419 -8.80 43.15 52.66
C ASP A 419 -8.44 41.98 53.61
N LEU A 420 -9.31 40.95 53.70
CA LEU A 420 -9.10 39.76 54.53
C LEU A 420 -8.25 38.66 53.87
N ILE A 421 -8.13 38.67 52.54
CA ILE A 421 -7.37 37.71 51.72
C ILE A 421 -6.01 38.30 51.38
#